data_AF-A0A8C2C164-F1
#
_entry.id   AF-A0A8C2C164-F1
#
_cell.length_a   1.000
_cell.length_b   1.000
_cell.length_c   1.000
_cell.angle_alpha   90.00
_cell.angle_beta   90.00
_cell.angle_gamma   90.00
#
_symmetry.space_group_name_H-M   'P 1'
#
loop_
_entity.id
_entity.type
_entity.pdbx_description
1 polymer ?
#
loop_
_entity_poly.entity_id
_entity_poly.type
_entity_poly.pdbx_seq_one_letter_code
_entity_poly.pdbx_strand_id
1 'polypeptide(L)'
;FTFLFLWAIFDESAKKDDEVFRMAVADLNLNNEILETEKITVSVEFVDGNNPFQAVQEACELMNRGILALVSSIGCMSAGSLQSLADAMHIPHLFIQRAPAGTPRSSCPSTSHPQPDDYTLFVRPPVYLNDVIFQVVMEYTWQKFIIFYDTDYGEYWLFTKLKLMIVLLLFFILFYFFLDLILLLLFHSSQKKSSSQQDAFYLSSLFFHCTWKMISFSALFSSHVLQEISDMDVQELVMKSIGRLTLVRQTFPLSQNSSQRCVRSNHRINTSLCDPKDPKAQMLEITNRYIYDTVLLLANTFHRKLEDRKWHSMASLSCIRKGSKPWQGGKSMLDTVKKGGVSGLTSLLEFNDNGTNPNIYFEILGTNYGEDRGRGVSRLGTWDPIHGLNGTLTDRKLENNMRGVVLRVVTVLEEPFVMVSENVLGKPKKYQGFSIDVLDALANYLGFKYEIYVAPDHKYGSQQADGTWNGLIGELVFKRADVGLSALTITPDRESVVDFTTRYMDYSVGVLLRKAERTVDMFACLAPFDLSLWACIAGTVLLVGTLVYLLNWLNPPRLPMGSVSSTTLYNSMWFVYGSFVQQGEFVRERMICFVLKEERRLKSEKRRDIENSRPER
;
A
#
# COMPACT_ATOMS: atom_id res chain seq x y z
N PHE A 1 25.35 -49.16 -24.80
CA PHE A 1 24.63 -47.97 -24.34
C PHE A 1 25.45 -46.75 -24.68
N THR A 2 24.90 -45.87 -25.51
CA THR A 2 25.48 -44.54 -25.75
C THR A 2 25.04 -43.63 -24.60
N PHE A 3 25.99 -42.94 -23.97
CA PHE A 3 25.68 -42.02 -22.87
C PHE A 3 25.55 -40.59 -23.42
N LEU A 4 24.41 -39.96 -23.14
CA LEU A 4 24.13 -38.58 -23.50
C LEU A 4 24.37 -37.70 -22.26
N PHE A 5 25.30 -36.75 -22.36
CA PHE A 5 25.65 -35.88 -21.23
C PHE A 5 24.85 -34.58 -21.28
N LEU A 6 24.05 -34.37 -20.24
CA LEU A 6 23.37 -33.11 -19.94
C LEU A 6 24.06 -32.42 -18.78
N TRP A 7 24.32 -31.13 -18.93
CA TRP A 7 25.02 -30.34 -17.93
C TRP A 7 24.08 -29.26 -17.41
N ALA A 8 24.11 -29.04 -16.09
CA ALA A 8 23.32 -28.00 -15.46
C ALA A 8 24.15 -27.12 -14.52
N ILE A 9 23.80 -25.84 -14.47
CA ILE A 9 24.36 -24.86 -13.54
C ILE A 9 23.22 -24.31 -12.71
N PHE A 10 23.26 -24.57 -11.41
CA PHE A 10 22.20 -24.20 -10.47
C PHE A 10 22.72 -23.25 -9.40
N ASP A 11 21.85 -22.39 -8.90
CA ASP A 11 22.16 -21.53 -7.75
C ASP A 11 22.34 -22.38 -6.48
N GLU A 12 23.18 -21.97 -5.53
CA GLU A 12 23.37 -22.70 -4.27
C GLU A 12 22.07 -22.92 -3.47
N SER A 13 21.08 -22.03 -3.62
CA SER A 13 19.75 -22.16 -3.03
C SER A 13 18.86 -23.21 -3.73
N ALA A 14 19.24 -23.67 -4.91
CA ALA A 14 18.45 -24.50 -5.82
C ALA A 14 18.59 -26.00 -5.53
N LYS A 15 18.61 -26.41 -4.26
CA LYS A 15 18.76 -27.85 -3.90
C LYS A 15 17.59 -28.71 -4.37
N LYS A 16 16.37 -28.18 -4.32
CA LYS A 16 15.16 -28.87 -4.81
C LYS A 16 15.14 -29.01 -6.33
N ASP A 17 15.72 -28.03 -7.03
CA ASP A 17 15.86 -28.04 -8.49
C ASP A 17 16.75 -29.24 -8.92
N ASP A 18 17.87 -29.51 -8.23
CA ASP A 18 18.71 -30.69 -8.46
C ASP A 18 18.00 -32.03 -8.18
N GLU A 19 17.25 -32.11 -7.07
CA GLU A 19 16.48 -33.33 -6.75
C GLU A 19 15.50 -33.68 -7.88
N VAL A 20 14.74 -32.69 -8.37
CA VAL A 20 13.77 -32.87 -9.44
C VAL A 20 14.45 -33.12 -10.79
N PHE A 21 15.57 -32.46 -11.06
CA PHE A 21 16.36 -32.70 -12.27
C PHE A 21 16.84 -34.15 -12.35
N ARG A 22 17.41 -34.68 -11.27
CA ARG A 22 17.86 -36.09 -11.20
C ARG A 22 16.71 -37.06 -11.26
N MET A 23 15.57 -36.73 -10.63
CA MET A 23 14.36 -37.55 -10.68
C MET A 23 13.80 -37.64 -12.11
N ALA A 24 13.72 -36.52 -12.84
CA ALA A 24 13.27 -36.50 -14.22
C ALA A 24 14.15 -37.38 -15.13
N VAL A 25 15.47 -37.31 -14.96
CA VAL A 25 16.43 -38.14 -15.71
C VAL A 25 16.26 -39.62 -15.37
N ALA A 26 16.04 -39.96 -14.10
CA ALA A 26 15.79 -41.33 -13.66
C ALA A 26 14.49 -41.87 -14.28
N ASP A 27 13.40 -41.10 -14.24
CA ASP A 27 12.11 -41.46 -14.86
C ASP A 27 12.27 -41.71 -16.37
N LEU A 28 13.02 -40.86 -17.07
CA LEU A 28 13.22 -40.96 -18.53
C LEU A 28 14.14 -42.11 -18.92
N ASN A 29 15.19 -42.40 -18.14
CA ASN A 29 16.08 -43.54 -18.37
C ASN A 29 15.39 -44.90 -18.15
N LEU A 30 14.22 -44.92 -17.50
CA LEU A 30 13.38 -46.11 -17.37
C LEU A 30 12.36 -46.24 -18.51
N ASN A 31 12.17 -45.19 -19.32
CA ASN A 31 11.22 -45.18 -20.41
C ASN A 31 11.87 -45.58 -21.74
N ASN A 32 11.69 -46.85 -22.11
CA ASN A 32 12.21 -47.41 -23.34
C ASN A 32 11.53 -46.88 -24.62
N GLU A 33 10.39 -46.18 -24.53
CA GLU A 33 9.73 -45.59 -25.71
C GLU A 33 10.42 -44.29 -26.15
N ILE A 34 11.13 -43.61 -25.25
CA ILE A 34 11.87 -42.37 -25.53
C ILE A 34 13.38 -42.65 -25.69
N LEU A 35 13.92 -43.54 -24.86
CA LEU A 35 15.35 -43.89 -24.88
C LEU A 35 15.49 -45.41 -25.00
N GLU A 36 15.64 -45.92 -26.22
CA GLU A 36 15.74 -47.37 -26.47
C GLU A 36 17.12 -47.94 -26.12
N THR A 37 18.20 -47.26 -26.54
CA THR A 37 19.58 -47.78 -26.40
C THR A 37 20.55 -46.79 -25.73
N GLU A 38 20.08 -45.57 -25.52
CA GLU A 38 20.79 -44.45 -24.95
C GLU A 38 20.44 -44.29 -23.47
N LYS A 39 21.37 -43.74 -22.69
CA LYS A 39 21.08 -43.30 -21.32
C LYS A 39 21.53 -41.88 -21.14
N ILE A 40 20.69 -41.08 -20.50
CA ILE A 40 21.02 -39.70 -20.12
C ILE A 40 21.78 -39.74 -18.80
N THR A 41 22.94 -39.10 -18.79
CA THR A 41 23.76 -38.85 -17.61
C THR A 41 23.82 -37.36 -17.36
N VAL A 42 23.71 -36.97 -16.09
CA VAL A 42 23.71 -35.57 -15.70
C VAL A 42 24.85 -35.23 -14.77
N SER A 43 25.32 -34.00 -14.88
CA SER A 43 26.20 -33.37 -13.91
C SER A 43 25.73 -31.96 -13.65
N VAL A 44 25.74 -31.59 -12.37
CA VAL A 44 25.16 -30.36 -11.86
C VAL A 44 26.23 -29.66 -11.05
N GLU A 45 26.52 -28.41 -11.40
CA GLU A 45 27.43 -27.55 -10.65
C GLU A 45 26.63 -26.45 -9.95
N PHE A 46 26.99 -26.16 -8.70
CA PHE A 46 26.35 -25.13 -7.90
C PHE A 46 27.20 -23.87 -7.88
N VAL A 47 26.58 -22.71 -8.12
CA VAL A 47 27.23 -21.40 -8.18
C VAL A 47 26.46 -20.36 -7.38
N ASP A 48 27.15 -19.32 -6.92
CA ASP A 48 26.48 -18.15 -6.35
C ASP A 48 25.76 -17.39 -7.49
N GLY A 49 24.43 -17.22 -7.38
CA GLY A 49 23.63 -16.52 -8.38
C GLY A 49 24.05 -15.08 -8.63
N ASN A 50 24.75 -14.45 -7.69
CA ASN A 50 25.30 -13.10 -7.82
C ASN A 50 26.75 -13.05 -8.34
N ASN A 51 27.36 -14.21 -8.63
CA ASN A 51 28.74 -14.30 -9.12
C ASN A 51 28.78 -14.78 -10.60
N PRO A 52 28.62 -13.87 -11.58
CA PRO A 52 28.64 -14.24 -13.00
C PRO A 52 29.97 -14.84 -13.46
N PHE A 53 31.08 -14.47 -12.81
CA PHE A 53 32.40 -14.99 -13.14
C PHE A 53 32.50 -16.49 -12.83
N GLN A 54 32.04 -16.90 -11.64
CA GLN A 54 31.99 -18.31 -11.25
C GLN A 54 31.09 -19.12 -12.20
N ALA A 55 29.91 -18.61 -12.53
CA ALA A 55 28.99 -19.27 -13.47
C ALA A 55 29.64 -19.54 -14.83
N VAL A 56 30.33 -18.56 -15.40
CA VAL A 56 31.05 -18.72 -16.68
C VAL A 56 32.24 -19.66 -16.56
N GLN A 57 33.00 -19.58 -15.47
CA GLN A 57 34.13 -20.48 -15.22
C GLN A 57 33.67 -21.93 -15.21
N GLU A 58 32.66 -22.26 -14.41
CA GLU A 58 32.10 -23.61 -14.35
C GLU A 58 31.56 -24.04 -15.71
N ALA A 59 30.74 -23.20 -16.37
CA ALA A 59 30.23 -23.50 -17.71
C ALA A 59 31.34 -23.88 -18.71
N CYS A 60 32.47 -23.18 -18.65
CA CYS A 60 33.62 -23.45 -19.49
C CYS A 60 34.34 -24.76 -19.17
N GLU A 61 34.41 -25.16 -17.90
CA GLU A 61 34.90 -26.47 -17.52
C GLU A 61 33.99 -27.59 -18.05
N LEU A 62 32.67 -27.40 -18.00
CA LEU A 62 31.69 -28.35 -18.55
C LEU A 62 31.81 -28.46 -20.08
N MET A 63 32.03 -27.34 -20.78
CA MET A 63 32.25 -27.33 -22.24
C MET A 63 33.49 -28.11 -22.67
N ASN A 64 34.57 -28.10 -21.88
CA ASN A 64 35.76 -28.91 -22.18
C ASN A 64 35.47 -30.41 -22.13
N ARG A 65 34.48 -30.85 -21.33
CA ARG A 65 34.08 -32.27 -21.18
C ARG A 65 33.10 -32.74 -22.26
N GLY A 66 32.56 -31.83 -23.07
CA GLY A 66 31.59 -32.12 -24.12
C GLY A 66 30.15 -31.94 -23.65
N ILE A 67 29.41 -31.04 -24.30
CA ILE A 67 28.05 -30.63 -23.92
C ILE A 67 27.11 -30.66 -25.13
N LEU A 68 25.86 -31.11 -24.91
CA LEU A 68 24.78 -31.08 -25.92
C LEU A 68 23.83 -29.90 -25.74
N ALA A 69 23.53 -29.58 -24.47
CA ALA A 69 22.71 -28.47 -24.05
C ALA A 69 23.11 -28.07 -22.64
N LEU A 70 22.98 -26.78 -22.32
CA LEU A 70 23.19 -26.22 -20.99
C LEU A 70 21.83 -25.90 -20.37
N VAL A 71 21.54 -26.45 -19.20
CA VAL A 71 20.36 -26.07 -18.41
C VAL A 71 20.81 -25.19 -17.26
N SER A 72 20.15 -24.05 -17.03
CA SER A 72 20.50 -23.19 -15.90
C SER A 72 19.29 -22.79 -15.07
N SER A 73 19.45 -22.81 -13.74
CA SER A 73 18.46 -22.33 -12.75
C SER A 73 19.14 -21.35 -11.81
N ILE A 74 19.30 -20.11 -12.26
CA ILE A 74 20.14 -19.08 -11.62
C ILE A 74 19.52 -17.67 -11.73
N GLY A 75 20.13 -16.70 -11.04
CA GLY A 75 19.78 -15.29 -11.12
C GLY A 75 20.09 -14.63 -12.47
N CYS A 76 19.40 -13.53 -12.77
CA CYS A 76 19.52 -12.81 -14.05
C CYS A 76 20.94 -12.33 -14.39
N MET A 77 21.73 -11.90 -13.39
CA MET A 77 23.08 -11.38 -13.63
C MET A 77 24.00 -12.46 -14.20
N SER A 78 24.02 -13.63 -13.56
CA SER A 78 24.81 -14.79 -14.00
C SER A 78 24.25 -15.39 -15.29
N ALA A 79 22.92 -15.40 -15.44
CA ALA A 79 22.26 -15.86 -16.67
C ALA A 79 22.66 -15.05 -17.91
N GLY A 80 22.79 -13.72 -17.80
CA GLY A 80 23.22 -12.87 -18.90
C GLY A 80 24.64 -13.19 -19.40
N SER A 81 25.54 -13.56 -18.48
CA SER A 81 26.90 -13.99 -18.82
C SER A 81 26.93 -15.38 -19.45
N LEU A 82 26.11 -16.32 -18.96
CA LEU A 82 25.94 -17.63 -19.59
C LEU A 82 25.32 -17.54 -20.98
N GLN A 83 24.36 -16.63 -21.20
CA GLN A 83 23.77 -16.36 -22.50
C GLN A 83 24.85 -15.93 -23.50
N SER A 84 25.68 -14.93 -23.15
CA SER A 84 26.76 -14.47 -24.02
C SER A 84 27.75 -15.59 -24.38
N LEU A 85 28.05 -16.48 -23.43
CA LEU A 85 28.92 -17.63 -23.67
C LEU A 85 28.24 -18.68 -24.58
N ALA A 86 26.96 -18.98 -24.34
CA ALA A 86 26.17 -19.93 -25.12
C ALA A 86 26.05 -19.47 -26.58
N ASP A 87 25.78 -18.18 -26.79
CA ASP A 87 25.68 -17.55 -28.10
C ASP A 87 27.04 -17.59 -28.82
N ALA A 88 28.15 -17.28 -28.14
CA ALA A 88 29.49 -17.33 -28.72
C ALA A 88 29.94 -18.74 -29.13
N MET A 89 29.52 -19.77 -28.40
CA MET A 89 29.94 -21.16 -28.61
C MET A 89 28.92 -22.02 -29.38
N HIS A 90 27.78 -21.42 -29.76
CA HIS A 90 26.62 -22.09 -30.39
C HIS A 90 26.10 -23.27 -29.56
N ILE A 91 25.88 -23.08 -28.27
CA ILE A 91 25.38 -24.13 -27.37
C ILE A 91 23.94 -23.79 -26.99
N PRO A 92 22.96 -24.67 -27.27
CA PRO A 92 21.59 -24.46 -26.80
C PRO A 92 21.55 -24.32 -25.28
N HIS A 93 21.06 -23.19 -24.81
CA HIS A 93 21.00 -22.85 -23.40
C HIS A 93 19.53 -22.70 -22.96
N LEU A 94 19.05 -23.58 -22.09
CA LEU A 94 17.70 -23.53 -21.55
C LEU A 94 17.75 -22.88 -20.18
N PHE A 95 17.31 -21.62 -20.14
CA PHE A 95 17.38 -20.79 -18.97
C PHE A 95 16.04 -20.81 -18.21
N ILE A 96 16.13 -21.15 -16.92
CA ILE A 96 15.04 -21.14 -15.95
C ILE A 96 15.39 -20.08 -14.92
N GLN A 97 14.61 -19.02 -14.90
CA GLN A 97 14.88 -17.88 -14.03
C GLN A 97 14.67 -18.25 -12.55
N ARG A 98 15.69 -18.01 -11.70
CA ARG A 98 15.64 -18.19 -10.23
C ARG A 98 16.05 -16.91 -9.46
N ALA A 99 15.57 -16.72 -8.24
CA ALA A 99 16.03 -15.72 -7.28
C ALA A 99 16.42 -16.41 -5.95
N PRO A 100 17.32 -15.81 -5.15
CA PRO A 100 17.72 -16.38 -3.86
C PRO A 100 16.54 -16.61 -2.89
N ALA A 101 15.49 -15.80 -3.00
CA ALA A 101 14.27 -15.89 -2.19
C ALA A 101 13.15 -16.78 -2.81
N GLY A 102 13.39 -17.45 -3.94
CA GLY A 102 12.39 -18.25 -4.65
C GLY A 102 12.31 -17.90 -6.14
N THR A 103 11.13 -17.97 -6.76
CA THR A 103 11.05 -17.71 -8.21
C THR A 103 11.00 -16.19 -8.49
N PRO A 104 11.88 -15.68 -9.36
CA PRO A 104 12.04 -14.24 -9.61
C PRO A 104 10.84 -13.72 -10.41
N ARG A 105 10.39 -12.50 -10.08
CA ARG A 105 9.12 -11.92 -10.55
C ARG A 105 9.27 -10.70 -11.45
N SER A 106 10.49 -10.40 -11.87
CA SER A 106 10.82 -9.37 -12.86
C SER A 106 11.40 -10.03 -14.10
N SER A 107 11.05 -9.57 -15.29
CA SER A 107 11.73 -9.98 -16.52
C SER A 107 13.23 -9.70 -16.35
N CYS A 108 14.10 -10.69 -16.58
CA CYS A 108 15.52 -10.36 -16.72
C CYS A 108 15.65 -9.33 -17.84
N PRO A 109 16.40 -8.23 -17.64
CA PRO A 109 16.66 -7.28 -18.71
C PRO A 109 17.32 -8.06 -19.85
N SER A 110 16.60 -8.23 -20.96
CA SER A 110 17.12 -8.88 -22.16
C SER A 110 18.29 -8.03 -22.64
N THR A 111 19.50 -8.58 -22.63
CA THR A 111 20.71 -7.86 -23.03
C THR A 111 20.79 -7.63 -24.53
N SER A 112 19.83 -8.10 -25.31
CA SER A 112 19.76 -7.91 -26.76
C SER A 112 18.31 -7.83 -27.26
N HIS A 113 18.10 -7.03 -28.30
CA HIS A 113 17.01 -7.23 -29.24
C HIS A 113 17.11 -8.66 -29.79
N PRO A 114 15.98 -9.39 -30.00
CA PRO A 114 16.02 -10.76 -30.51
C PRO A 114 16.82 -10.81 -31.81
N GLN A 115 17.98 -11.47 -31.76
CA GLN A 115 18.83 -11.67 -32.92
C GLN A 115 18.63 -13.08 -33.47
N PRO A 116 18.79 -13.30 -34.78
CA PRO A 116 18.70 -14.63 -35.38
C PRO A 116 19.72 -15.64 -34.82
N ASP A 117 20.73 -15.16 -34.09
CA ASP A 117 21.84 -15.93 -33.51
C ASP A 117 21.70 -16.17 -32.00
N ASP A 118 20.54 -15.93 -31.38
CA ASP A 118 20.32 -16.24 -29.96
C ASP A 118 20.18 -17.77 -29.74
N TYR A 119 21.04 -18.33 -28.87
CA TYR A 119 21.03 -19.74 -28.47
C TYR A 119 20.37 -20.00 -27.11
N THR A 120 19.92 -18.93 -26.43
CA THR A 120 19.23 -19.02 -25.16
C THR A 120 17.71 -19.12 -25.35
N LEU A 121 17.09 -20.09 -24.70
CA LEU A 121 15.65 -20.32 -24.63
C LEU A 121 15.15 -20.04 -23.21
N PHE A 122 14.17 -19.15 -23.09
CA PHE A 122 13.55 -18.79 -21.82
C PHE A 122 12.40 -19.75 -21.53
N VAL A 123 12.69 -20.76 -20.69
CA VAL A 123 11.74 -21.84 -20.35
C VAL A 123 10.53 -21.28 -19.61
N ARG A 124 10.75 -20.29 -18.74
CA ARG A 124 9.67 -19.60 -18.03
C ARG A 124 9.04 -18.54 -18.95
N PRO A 125 7.70 -18.46 -19.01
CA PRO A 125 7.01 -17.38 -19.70
C PRO A 125 7.33 -16.00 -19.13
N PRO A 126 7.17 -14.93 -19.93
CA PRO A 126 7.37 -13.57 -19.46
C PRO A 126 6.35 -13.19 -18.38
N VAL A 127 6.63 -12.10 -17.66
CA VAL A 127 5.82 -11.66 -16.52
C VAL A 127 4.53 -10.98 -17.00
N TYR A 128 3.40 -11.66 -16.83
CA TYR A 128 2.05 -11.14 -17.15
C TYR A 128 1.22 -10.72 -15.93
N LEU A 129 1.75 -10.83 -14.72
CA LEU A 129 1.01 -10.55 -13.49
C LEU A 129 0.37 -9.16 -13.50
N ASN A 130 1.04 -8.18 -14.10
CA ASN A 130 0.56 -6.80 -14.20
C ASN A 130 -0.72 -6.69 -15.04
N ASP A 131 -0.80 -7.45 -16.13
CA ASP A 131 -1.98 -7.45 -17.00
C ASP A 131 -3.16 -8.12 -16.29
N VAL A 132 -2.90 -9.17 -15.49
CA VAL A 132 -3.93 -9.80 -14.65
C VAL A 132 -4.42 -8.87 -13.54
N ILE A 133 -3.50 -8.19 -12.85
CA ILE A 133 -3.86 -7.21 -11.81
C ILE A 133 -4.69 -6.08 -12.42
N PHE A 134 -4.28 -5.56 -13.58
CA PHE A 134 -5.03 -4.53 -14.28
C PHE A 134 -6.43 -5.01 -14.64
N GLN A 135 -6.55 -6.24 -15.14
CA GLN A 135 -7.84 -6.86 -15.41
C GLN A 135 -8.71 -6.94 -14.15
N VAL A 136 -8.16 -7.35 -13.01
CA VAL A 136 -8.87 -7.42 -11.72
C VAL A 136 -9.36 -6.04 -11.28
N VAL A 137 -8.52 -5.01 -11.38
CA VAL A 137 -8.87 -3.61 -11.06
C VAL A 137 -10.03 -3.12 -11.92
N MET A 138 -9.98 -3.42 -13.22
CA MET A 138 -11.01 -3.02 -14.17
C MET A 138 -12.34 -3.72 -13.90
N GLU A 139 -12.31 -5.03 -13.64
CA GLU A 139 -13.51 -5.83 -13.33
C GLU A 139 -14.18 -5.41 -12.02
N TYR A 140 -13.41 -5.06 -10.99
CA TYR A 140 -13.95 -4.54 -9.73
C TYR A 140 -14.24 -3.05 -9.76
N THR A 141 -13.95 -2.34 -10.85
CA THR A 141 -14.18 -0.90 -11.03
C THR A 141 -13.51 -0.02 -9.96
N TRP A 142 -12.35 -0.44 -9.46
CA TRP A 142 -11.65 0.27 -8.40
C TRP A 142 -11.12 1.64 -8.85
N GLN A 143 -11.49 2.70 -8.14
CA GLN A 143 -11.05 4.07 -8.44
C GLN A 143 -9.91 4.56 -7.52
N LYS A 144 -9.76 3.94 -6.34
CA LYS A 144 -8.73 4.29 -5.36
C LYS A 144 -8.23 3.01 -4.70
N PHE A 145 -6.94 2.76 -4.77
CA PHE A 145 -6.32 1.60 -4.12
C PHE A 145 -4.88 1.90 -3.71
N ILE A 146 -4.36 1.13 -2.77
CA ILE A 146 -2.97 1.22 -2.29
C ILE A 146 -2.20 0.02 -2.83
N ILE A 147 -0.95 0.21 -3.24
CA ILE A 147 -0.07 -0.87 -3.68
C ILE A 147 1.08 -0.99 -2.68
N PHE A 148 1.19 -2.15 -2.06
CA PHE A 148 2.35 -2.56 -1.27
C PHE A 148 3.20 -3.47 -2.15
N TYR A 149 4.49 -3.16 -2.30
CA TYR A 149 5.42 -3.94 -3.10
C TYR A 149 6.74 -4.17 -2.36
N ASP A 150 7.41 -5.27 -2.67
CA ASP A 150 8.77 -5.57 -2.19
C ASP A 150 9.82 -4.88 -3.07
N THR A 151 10.96 -4.45 -2.53
CA THR A 151 12.04 -3.82 -3.30
C THR A 151 12.66 -4.75 -4.34
N ASP A 152 12.51 -6.06 -4.17
CA ASP A 152 12.91 -7.08 -5.15
C ASP A 152 11.97 -7.12 -6.38
N TYR A 153 10.77 -6.51 -6.29
CA TYR A 153 9.98 -6.15 -7.47
C TYR A 153 10.67 -4.96 -8.13
N GLY A 154 11.54 -5.25 -9.09
CA GLY A 154 12.40 -4.25 -9.75
C GLY A 154 11.65 -2.97 -10.15
N GLU A 155 12.36 -1.84 -10.00
CA GLU A 155 11.87 -0.46 -10.22
C GLU A 155 11.17 -0.23 -11.58
N TYR A 156 11.40 -1.12 -12.57
CA TYR A 156 10.73 -1.14 -13.88
C TYR A 156 9.20 -1.25 -13.82
N TRP A 157 8.65 -1.78 -12.72
CA TRP A 157 7.20 -1.91 -12.47
C TRP A 157 6.47 -0.57 -12.48
N LEU A 158 7.11 0.48 -11.95
CA LEU A 158 6.48 1.79 -11.74
C LEU A 158 6.39 2.61 -13.03
N PHE A 159 7.32 2.41 -13.96
CA PHE A 159 7.56 3.36 -15.05
C PHE A 159 6.85 3.03 -16.37
N THR A 160 6.45 1.80 -16.61
CA THR A 160 6.11 1.35 -17.98
C THR A 160 4.63 1.36 -18.35
N LYS A 161 3.69 1.24 -17.39
CA LYS A 161 2.24 1.29 -17.68
C LYS A 161 1.42 2.22 -16.80
N LEU A 162 1.89 2.57 -15.60
CA LEU A 162 1.16 3.43 -14.66
C LEU A 162 1.52 4.92 -14.84
N LYS A 163 1.39 5.43 -16.08
CA LYS A 163 1.60 6.86 -16.37
C LYS A 163 0.29 7.64 -16.30
N LEU A 164 -0.43 7.53 -15.19
CA LEU A 164 -1.40 8.53 -14.75
C LEU A 164 -1.73 8.29 -13.26
N MET A 165 -1.60 9.35 -12.46
CA MET A 165 -1.78 9.41 -11.00
C MET A 165 -0.75 8.66 -10.13
N ILE A 166 0.35 9.33 -9.76
CA ILE A 166 0.89 9.32 -8.38
C ILE A 166 1.66 10.63 -8.14
N VAL A 167 1.14 11.44 -7.21
CA VAL A 167 1.93 12.41 -6.43
C VAL A 167 2.10 11.80 -5.05
N LEU A 168 3.22 11.10 -4.83
CA LEU A 168 3.92 10.91 -3.54
C LEU A 168 5.07 9.90 -3.77
N LEU A 169 6.18 10.34 -4.38
CA LEU A 169 7.27 9.45 -4.80
C LEU A 169 8.65 9.81 -4.24
N LEU A 170 8.73 10.53 -3.12
CA LEU A 170 10.01 11.11 -2.69
C LEU A 170 10.42 10.88 -1.23
N PHE A 171 9.93 9.82 -0.56
CA PHE A 171 10.34 9.58 0.84
C PHE A 171 10.73 8.15 1.25
N PHE A 172 10.84 7.19 0.33
CA PHE A 172 10.97 5.76 0.71
C PHE A 172 12.24 5.03 0.21
N ILE A 173 13.37 5.73 0.03
CA ILE A 173 14.62 5.06 -0.38
C ILE A 173 15.60 4.79 0.78
N LEU A 174 15.31 5.21 2.02
CA LEU A 174 16.23 5.00 3.14
C LEU A 174 15.48 4.51 4.38
N PHE A 175 15.32 3.19 4.51
CA PHE A 175 15.65 2.46 5.74
C PHE A 175 15.26 0.97 5.62
N TYR A 176 16.26 0.11 5.51
CA TYR A 176 16.15 -1.31 5.90
C TYR A 176 16.81 -1.50 7.27
N PHE A 177 16.35 -2.53 7.99
CA PHE A 177 16.61 -2.86 9.40
C PHE A 177 15.80 -2.06 10.42
N PHE A 178 14.49 -2.34 10.50
CA PHE A 178 13.69 -2.51 11.75
C PHE A 178 12.22 -2.70 11.35
N LEU A 179 11.85 -3.90 10.88
CA LEU A 179 10.64 -4.10 10.07
C LEU A 179 9.30 -4.27 10.83
N ASP A 180 9.30 -4.50 12.15
CA ASP A 180 8.03 -4.81 12.84
C ASP A 180 7.34 -3.58 13.46
N LEU A 181 8.10 -2.59 13.96
CA LEU A 181 7.54 -1.48 14.75
C LEU A 181 7.15 -0.26 13.88
N ILE A 182 7.91 0.03 12.84
CA ILE A 182 7.70 1.19 11.96
C ILE A 182 6.49 0.97 11.04
N LEU A 183 6.29 -0.26 10.57
CA LEU A 183 5.20 -0.62 9.67
C LEU A 183 3.85 -0.59 10.40
N LEU A 184 3.84 -0.93 11.70
CA LEU A 184 2.71 -0.72 12.62
C LEU A 184 2.37 0.76 12.80
N LEU A 185 3.39 1.64 12.91
CA LEU A 185 3.20 3.09 13.03
C LEU A 185 2.73 3.75 11.72
N LEU A 186 3.24 3.32 10.56
CA LEU A 186 2.77 3.76 9.25
C LEU A 186 1.32 3.29 8.98
N PHE A 187 0.98 2.07 9.39
CA PHE A 187 -0.37 1.54 9.32
C PHE A 187 -1.33 2.32 10.23
N HIS A 188 -0.92 2.63 11.47
CA HIS A 188 -1.71 3.41 12.42
C HIS A 188 -1.86 4.89 11.99
N SER A 189 -0.87 5.43 11.29
CA SER A 189 -0.88 6.76 10.65
C SER A 189 -1.84 6.83 9.46
N SER A 190 -1.85 5.80 8.60
CA SER A 190 -2.75 5.70 7.44
C SER A 190 -4.21 5.49 7.86
N GLN A 191 -4.46 4.67 8.89
CA GLN A 191 -5.77 4.46 9.53
C GLN A 191 -6.39 5.76 10.06
N LYS A 192 -5.57 6.69 10.57
CA LYS A 192 -6.07 7.93 11.20
C LYS A 192 -6.56 8.97 10.19
N LYS A 193 -6.34 8.76 8.87
CA LYS A 193 -6.56 9.79 7.84
C LYS A 193 -7.64 9.47 6.81
N SER A 194 -8.20 8.26 6.77
CA SER A 194 -9.25 7.91 5.80
C SER A 194 -10.15 6.78 6.31
N SER A 195 -11.42 7.10 6.57
CA SER A 195 -12.48 6.18 7.04
C SER A 195 -13.17 5.39 5.93
N SER A 196 -12.66 5.44 4.69
CA SER A 196 -13.21 4.67 3.57
C SER A 196 -12.58 3.28 3.54
N GLN A 197 -13.40 2.24 3.28
CA GLN A 197 -12.97 0.88 2.94
C GLN A 197 -11.83 0.98 1.91
N GLN A 198 -10.63 0.56 2.30
CA GLN A 198 -9.44 0.70 1.47
C GLN A 198 -9.24 -0.61 0.70
N ASP A 199 -9.34 -0.53 -0.61
CA ASP A 199 -8.88 -1.59 -1.50
C ASP A 199 -7.35 -1.50 -1.58
N ALA A 200 -6.66 -2.59 -1.30
CA ALA A 200 -5.22 -2.65 -1.31
C ALA A 200 -4.75 -3.86 -2.10
N PHE A 201 -3.66 -3.69 -2.86
CA PHE A 201 -2.89 -4.78 -3.41
C PHE A 201 -1.63 -4.97 -2.60
N TYR A 202 -1.35 -6.22 -2.25
CA TYR A 202 -0.06 -6.63 -1.73
C TYR A 202 0.65 -7.47 -2.79
N LEU A 203 1.85 -7.03 -3.16
CA LEU A 203 2.77 -7.67 -4.10
C LEU A 203 4.06 -8.01 -3.35
N SER A 204 4.07 -9.14 -2.64
CA SER A 204 5.25 -9.57 -1.86
C SER A 204 5.93 -10.75 -2.54
N SER A 205 7.27 -10.74 -2.64
CA SER A 205 8.08 -11.82 -3.22
C SER A 205 8.07 -13.07 -2.32
N LEU A 206 8.38 -12.95 -1.03
CA LEU A 206 8.04 -13.91 0.04
C LEU A 206 8.63 -13.39 1.37
N PHE A 207 7.80 -13.19 2.39
CA PHE A 207 8.21 -13.29 3.79
C PHE A 207 7.11 -13.99 4.58
N PHE A 208 6.81 -15.24 4.23
CA PHE A 208 5.71 -16.04 4.80
C PHE A 208 5.75 -16.22 6.33
N HIS A 209 6.79 -15.77 7.04
CA HIS A 209 6.79 -15.72 8.51
C HIS A 209 6.59 -14.32 9.11
N CYS A 210 7.05 -13.26 8.45
CA CYS A 210 6.93 -11.88 8.94
C CYS A 210 5.66 -11.19 8.40
N THR A 211 5.34 -11.44 7.12
CA THR A 211 4.06 -11.01 6.54
C THR A 211 2.88 -11.77 7.12
N TRP A 212 3.07 -12.97 7.69
CA TRP A 212 2.00 -13.75 8.31
C TRP A 212 1.40 -13.08 9.56
N LYS A 213 2.26 -12.51 10.42
CA LYS A 213 1.83 -11.69 11.56
C LYS A 213 1.18 -10.39 11.09
N MET A 214 1.69 -9.78 10.01
CA MET A 214 1.08 -8.59 9.39
C MET A 214 -0.31 -8.88 8.80
N ILE A 215 -0.46 -9.97 8.04
CA ILE A 215 -1.70 -10.38 7.35
C ILE A 215 -2.77 -10.78 8.37
N SER A 216 -2.37 -11.47 9.45
CA SER A 216 -3.27 -11.78 10.56
C SER A 216 -3.69 -10.53 11.35
N PHE A 217 -2.93 -9.43 11.30
CA PHE A 217 -3.27 -8.13 11.90
C PHE A 217 -3.99 -7.18 10.91
N SER A 218 -3.77 -7.32 9.61
CA SER A 218 -4.31 -6.48 8.53
C SER A 218 -5.60 -7.05 7.93
N ALA A 219 -6.38 -7.75 8.74
CA ALA A 219 -7.61 -8.44 8.34
C ALA A 219 -8.75 -7.55 7.80
N LEU A 220 -8.48 -6.27 7.52
CA LEU A 220 -9.43 -5.22 7.11
C LEU A 220 -9.46 -4.94 5.59
N PHE A 221 -8.64 -5.59 4.76
CA PHE A 221 -8.46 -5.21 3.34
C PHE A 221 -8.95 -6.27 2.33
N SER A 222 -9.41 -5.81 1.15
CA SER A 222 -10.30 -6.54 0.23
C SER A 222 -9.62 -7.37 -0.90
N SER A 223 -8.29 -7.35 -1.09
CA SER A 223 -7.62 -8.24 -2.07
C SER A 223 -6.12 -8.45 -1.83
N HIS A 224 -5.59 -9.62 -2.22
CA HIS A 224 -4.16 -9.92 -2.12
C HIS A 224 -3.70 -10.64 -3.40
N VAL A 225 -2.62 -10.21 -4.06
CA VAL A 225 -2.16 -10.85 -5.30
C VAL A 225 -0.87 -11.60 -5.02
N LEU A 226 -0.94 -12.93 -5.05
CA LEU A 226 0.15 -13.83 -4.64
C LEU A 226 0.38 -14.89 -5.71
N GLN A 227 1.45 -14.69 -6.51
CA GLN A 227 1.77 -15.54 -7.66
C GLN A 227 2.08 -16.99 -7.28
N GLU A 228 2.57 -17.23 -6.06
CA GLU A 228 2.95 -18.54 -5.53
C GLU A 228 2.36 -18.71 -4.14
N ILE A 229 1.21 -19.39 -4.08
CA ILE A 229 0.56 -19.74 -2.82
C ILE A 229 0.09 -21.19 -2.92
N SER A 230 0.53 -22.03 -1.98
CA SER A 230 0.10 -23.43 -1.95
C SER A 230 -1.37 -23.52 -1.56
N ASP A 231 -2.04 -24.62 -1.92
CA ASP A 231 -3.45 -24.81 -1.54
C ASP A 231 -3.66 -24.78 -0.02
N MET A 232 -2.68 -25.27 0.76
CA MET A 232 -2.70 -25.20 2.22
C MET A 232 -2.64 -23.75 2.71
N ASP A 233 -1.72 -22.96 2.16
CA ASP A 233 -1.56 -21.55 2.54
C ASP A 233 -2.80 -20.72 2.16
N VAL A 234 -3.41 -21.01 1.01
CA VAL A 234 -4.68 -20.39 0.59
C VAL A 234 -5.77 -20.66 1.63
N GLN A 235 -5.93 -21.91 2.07
CA GLN A 235 -6.93 -22.28 3.07
C GLN A 235 -6.67 -21.57 4.40
N GLU A 236 -5.43 -21.55 4.87
CA GLU A 236 -5.08 -20.90 6.13
C GLU A 236 -5.29 -19.38 6.07
N LEU A 237 -4.95 -18.75 4.93
CA LEU A 237 -5.16 -17.32 4.68
C LEU A 237 -6.65 -16.97 4.70
N VAL A 238 -7.48 -17.80 4.07
CA VAL A 238 -8.94 -17.59 4.00
C VAL A 238 -9.62 -17.79 5.34
N MET A 239 -9.14 -18.74 6.15
CA MET A 239 -9.65 -18.94 7.50
C MET A 239 -9.32 -17.76 8.43
N LYS A 240 -8.19 -17.07 8.20
CA LYS A 240 -7.73 -15.92 9.00
C LYS A 240 -8.24 -14.57 8.49
N SER A 241 -8.59 -14.45 7.21
CA SER A 241 -9.09 -13.19 6.64
C SER A 241 -10.50 -12.85 7.12
N ILE A 242 -10.71 -11.61 7.58
CA ILE A 242 -12.04 -11.10 7.98
C ILE A 242 -12.78 -10.51 6.76
N GLY A 243 -12.06 -9.82 5.86
CA GLY A 243 -12.61 -9.23 4.62
C GLY A 243 -12.63 -10.15 3.39
N ARG A 244 -13.31 -9.68 2.33
CA ARG A 244 -13.32 -10.36 1.02
C ARG A 244 -11.87 -10.45 0.53
N LEU A 245 -11.47 -11.64 0.14
CA LEU A 245 -10.15 -11.91 -0.38
C LEU A 245 -10.26 -12.40 -1.82
N THR A 246 -9.58 -11.71 -2.73
CA THR A 246 -9.29 -12.17 -4.10
C THR A 246 -7.82 -12.52 -4.17
N LEU A 247 -7.49 -13.72 -4.67
CA LEU A 247 -6.14 -14.24 -4.86
C LEU A 247 -5.89 -14.50 -6.34
N VAL A 248 -4.72 -14.12 -6.84
CA VAL A 248 -4.29 -14.39 -8.22
C VAL A 248 -2.99 -15.19 -8.16
N ARG A 249 -2.99 -16.41 -8.71
CA ARG A 249 -1.79 -17.26 -8.76
C ARG A 249 -1.61 -17.90 -10.13
N GLN A 250 -0.37 -18.27 -10.45
CA GLN A 250 -0.09 -19.05 -11.67
C GLN A 250 -0.61 -20.49 -11.48
N THR A 251 -1.27 -21.03 -12.50
CA THR A 251 -1.82 -22.39 -12.48
C THR A 251 -1.35 -23.18 -13.70
N PHE A 252 -1.36 -24.50 -13.58
CA PHE A 252 -1.01 -25.42 -14.67
C PHE A 252 -2.21 -26.31 -14.95
N PRO A 253 -2.85 -26.21 -16.12
CA PRO A 253 -4.06 -26.98 -16.41
C PRO A 253 -3.77 -28.48 -16.39
N LEU A 254 -4.46 -29.19 -15.49
CA LEU A 254 -4.40 -30.65 -15.37
C LEU A 254 -5.56 -31.31 -16.12
N SER A 255 -5.36 -32.55 -16.56
CA SER A 255 -6.46 -33.34 -17.14
C SER A 255 -7.51 -33.63 -16.07
N GLN A 256 -8.79 -33.46 -16.44
CA GLN A 256 -9.90 -33.81 -15.56
C GLN A 256 -9.94 -35.32 -15.25
N ASN A 257 -9.44 -36.14 -16.18
CA ASN A 257 -9.39 -37.59 -16.03
C ASN A 257 -8.21 -38.02 -15.15
N SER A 258 -8.49 -38.63 -13.99
CA SER A 258 -7.49 -38.97 -12.97
C SER A 258 -6.41 -39.93 -13.48
N SER A 259 -6.76 -40.85 -14.39
CA SER A 259 -5.82 -41.81 -14.98
C SER A 259 -4.84 -41.19 -15.99
N GLN A 260 -5.15 -39.99 -16.51
CA GLN A 260 -4.33 -39.27 -17.50
C GLN A 260 -3.59 -38.06 -16.89
N ARG A 261 -3.64 -37.86 -15.57
CA ARG A 261 -2.95 -36.73 -14.92
C ARG A 261 -1.43 -36.85 -15.00
N CYS A 262 -0.93 -38.08 -14.81
CA CYS A 262 0.49 -38.40 -14.74
C CYS A 262 1.03 -39.07 -16.01
N VAL A 263 0.18 -39.21 -17.04
CA VAL A 263 0.58 -39.82 -18.31
C VAL A 263 0.45 -38.77 -19.40
N ARG A 264 1.56 -38.45 -20.05
CA ARG A 264 1.66 -37.44 -21.12
C ARG A 264 2.37 -38.03 -22.32
N SER A 265 1.70 -38.09 -23.46
CA SER A 265 2.29 -38.42 -24.78
C SER A 265 3.43 -39.46 -24.70
N ASN A 266 3.10 -40.68 -24.26
CA ASN A 266 4.00 -41.85 -24.13
C ASN A 266 5.00 -41.83 -22.94
N HIS A 267 4.89 -40.85 -22.05
CA HIS A 267 5.67 -40.77 -20.82
C HIS A 267 4.79 -40.84 -19.57
N ARG A 268 5.16 -41.69 -18.62
CA ARG A 268 4.54 -41.75 -17.29
C ARG A 268 5.42 -41.02 -16.29
N ILE A 269 4.94 -39.87 -15.86
CA ILE A 269 5.55 -39.04 -14.82
C ILE A 269 5.38 -39.74 -13.47
N ASN A 270 6.39 -39.68 -12.62
CA ASN A 270 6.30 -40.18 -11.25
C ASN A 270 5.12 -39.57 -10.49
N THR A 271 4.27 -40.42 -9.90
CA THR A 271 3.04 -40.01 -9.21
C THR A 271 3.29 -39.00 -8.11
N SER A 272 4.46 -39.03 -7.47
CA SER A 272 4.82 -38.07 -6.42
C SER A 272 5.01 -36.64 -6.90
N LEU A 273 5.15 -36.41 -8.21
CA LEU A 273 5.33 -35.08 -8.80
C LEU A 273 4.06 -34.53 -9.47
N CYS A 274 3.16 -35.41 -9.92
CA CYS A 274 2.00 -35.05 -10.74
C CYS A 274 0.65 -35.22 -10.02
N ASP A 275 0.56 -36.03 -8.97
CA ASP A 275 -0.69 -36.17 -8.21
C ASP A 275 -0.86 -35.00 -7.24
N PRO A 276 -1.87 -34.12 -7.41
CA PRO A 276 -2.10 -33.00 -6.49
C PRO A 276 -2.40 -33.43 -5.04
N LYS A 277 -2.73 -34.71 -4.80
CA LYS A 277 -2.92 -35.25 -3.44
C LYS A 277 -1.61 -35.60 -2.74
N ASP A 278 -0.52 -35.76 -3.46
CA ASP A 278 0.77 -36.13 -2.88
C ASP A 278 1.41 -34.91 -2.21
N PRO A 279 1.87 -35.02 -0.94
CA PRO A 279 2.57 -33.93 -0.26
C PRO A 279 3.78 -33.40 -1.05
N LYS A 280 4.53 -34.28 -1.75
CA LYS A 280 5.68 -33.85 -2.54
C LYS A 280 5.27 -32.93 -3.68
N ALA A 281 4.19 -33.26 -4.39
CA ALA A 281 3.68 -32.44 -5.49
C ALA A 281 3.16 -31.06 -5.01
N GLN A 282 2.61 -30.99 -3.79
CA GLN A 282 2.16 -29.74 -3.16
C GLN A 282 3.34 -28.84 -2.74
N MET A 283 4.49 -29.42 -2.42
CA MET A 283 5.71 -28.69 -2.02
C MET A 283 6.60 -28.27 -3.22
N LEU A 284 6.23 -28.63 -4.45
CA LEU A 284 6.99 -28.27 -5.66
C LEU A 284 6.85 -26.78 -5.96
N GLU A 285 7.99 -26.10 -6.08
CA GLU A 285 8.09 -24.73 -6.60
C GLU A 285 7.79 -24.70 -8.11
N ILE A 286 7.45 -23.52 -8.64
CA ILE A 286 7.19 -23.34 -10.07
C ILE A 286 8.44 -23.70 -10.90
N THR A 287 9.63 -23.34 -10.43
CA THR A 287 10.92 -23.68 -11.09
C THR A 287 11.09 -25.18 -11.23
N ASN A 288 10.78 -25.96 -10.19
CA ASN A 288 10.89 -27.41 -10.18
C ASN A 288 10.09 -28.05 -11.33
N ARG A 289 8.87 -27.55 -11.59
CA ARG A 289 8.00 -28.05 -12.66
C ARG A 289 8.59 -27.78 -14.04
N TYR A 290 9.14 -26.58 -14.26
CA TYR A 290 9.82 -26.23 -15.51
C TYR A 290 11.11 -27.04 -15.70
N ILE A 291 11.84 -27.36 -14.63
CA ILE A 291 13.03 -28.22 -14.70
C ILE A 291 12.67 -29.61 -15.22
N TYR A 292 11.64 -30.23 -14.66
CA TYR A 292 11.19 -31.54 -15.11
C TYR A 292 10.84 -31.54 -16.62
N ASP A 293 10.04 -30.56 -17.04
CA ASP A 293 9.60 -30.45 -18.43
C ASP A 293 10.76 -30.13 -19.39
N THR A 294 11.79 -29.42 -18.90
CA THR A 294 13.03 -29.15 -19.67
C THR A 294 13.80 -30.43 -19.96
N VAL A 295 13.93 -31.34 -18.98
CA VAL A 295 14.59 -32.64 -19.19
C VAL A 295 13.78 -33.48 -20.17
N LEU A 296 12.44 -33.51 -20.03
CA LEU A 296 11.54 -34.22 -20.93
C LEU A 296 11.65 -33.69 -22.38
N LEU A 297 11.74 -32.36 -22.55
CA LEU A 297 11.95 -31.74 -23.85
C LEU A 297 13.27 -32.15 -24.48
N LEU A 298 14.37 -32.12 -23.71
CA LEU A 298 15.69 -32.50 -24.21
C LEU A 298 15.77 -33.98 -24.57
N ALA A 299 15.19 -34.87 -23.76
CA ALA A 299 15.14 -36.30 -24.06
C ALA A 299 14.39 -36.58 -25.38
N ASN A 300 13.21 -35.97 -25.56
CA ASN A 300 12.44 -36.09 -26.81
C ASN A 300 13.19 -35.47 -28.01
N THR A 301 13.93 -34.39 -27.79
CA THR A 301 14.76 -33.78 -28.85
C THR A 301 15.87 -34.74 -29.28
N PHE A 302 16.55 -35.38 -28.33
CA PHE A 302 17.61 -36.35 -28.64
C PHE A 302 17.07 -37.56 -29.36
N HIS A 303 15.93 -38.10 -28.91
CA HIS A 303 15.23 -39.18 -29.58
C HIS A 303 14.98 -38.85 -31.06
N ARG A 304 14.33 -37.71 -31.36
CA ARG A 304 14.07 -37.28 -32.74
C ARG A 304 15.35 -37.11 -33.57
N LYS A 305 16.42 -36.57 -32.99
CA LYS A 305 17.69 -36.38 -33.69
C LYS A 305 18.37 -37.71 -34.05
N LEU A 306 18.25 -38.71 -33.18
CA LEU A 306 18.77 -40.05 -33.39
C LEU A 306 17.96 -40.78 -34.47
N GLU A 307 16.62 -40.70 -34.41
CA GLU A 307 15.72 -41.25 -35.43
C GLU A 307 15.94 -40.62 -36.82
N ASP A 308 16.05 -39.30 -36.89
CA ASP A 308 16.27 -38.55 -38.13
C ASP A 308 17.67 -38.79 -38.75
N ARG A 309 18.58 -39.49 -38.06
CA ARG A 309 20.00 -39.64 -38.42
C ARG A 309 20.73 -38.31 -38.62
N LYS A 310 20.21 -37.23 -38.01
CA LYS A 310 20.79 -35.88 -38.02
C LYS A 310 21.52 -35.58 -36.71
N TRP A 311 21.99 -36.63 -36.03
CA TRP A 311 22.75 -36.52 -34.81
C TRP A 311 24.12 -35.89 -35.07
N HIS A 312 24.45 -34.88 -34.28
CA HIS A 312 25.79 -34.31 -34.25
C HIS A 312 26.45 -34.68 -32.92
N SER A 313 27.67 -35.22 -32.99
CA SER A 313 28.44 -35.57 -31.79
C SER A 313 28.71 -34.35 -30.91
N MET A 314 28.84 -34.62 -29.61
CA MET A 314 29.26 -33.65 -28.60
C MET A 314 30.56 -32.99 -29.02
N ALA A 315 30.64 -31.66 -28.88
CA ALA A 315 31.89 -30.92 -29.07
C ALA A 315 32.56 -30.67 -27.72
N SER A 316 33.79 -31.15 -27.58
CA SER A 316 34.71 -30.67 -26.55
C SER A 316 35.25 -29.32 -27.02
N LEU A 317 34.88 -28.25 -26.33
CA LEU A 317 35.16 -26.88 -26.73
C LEU A 317 36.02 -26.19 -25.67
N SER A 318 36.99 -25.38 -26.12
CA SER A 318 37.83 -24.59 -25.23
C SER A 318 37.36 -23.15 -25.22
N CYS A 319 36.88 -22.63 -24.09
CA CYS A 319 36.40 -21.25 -24.01
C CYS A 319 37.50 -20.18 -24.15
N ILE A 320 38.67 -20.44 -23.55
CA ILE A 320 39.66 -19.39 -23.25
C ILE A 320 40.68 -19.19 -24.39
N ARG A 321 40.70 -20.09 -25.39
CA ARG A 321 41.64 -20.01 -26.51
C ARG A 321 41.15 -19.04 -27.59
N LYS A 322 42.02 -18.13 -28.04
CA LYS A 322 41.77 -17.29 -29.22
C LYS A 322 41.58 -18.18 -30.47
N GLY A 323 40.49 -17.98 -31.20
CA GLY A 323 40.18 -18.73 -32.42
C GLY A 323 39.41 -20.04 -32.20
N SER A 324 38.85 -20.26 -31.01
CA SER A 324 37.97 -21.39 -30.74
C SER A 324 36.75 -21.35 -31.66
N LYS A 325 36.49 -22.46 -32.34
CA LYS A 325 35.36 -22.58 -33.25
C LYS A 325 34.12 -22.99 -32.46
N PRO A 326 32.96 -22.37 -32.72
CA PRO A 326 31.71 -22.78 -32.09
C PRO A 326 31.28 -24.17 -32.58
N TRP A 327 30.36 -24.79 -31.83
CA TRP A 327 29.83 -26.10 -32.19
C TRP A 327 29.03 -26.04 -33.50
N GLN A 328 29.44 -26.85 -34.47
CA GLN A 328 28.79 -26.91 -35.78
C GLN A 328 27.36 -27.51 -35.70
N GLY A 329 27.11 -28.38 -34.73
CA GLY A 329 25.79 -28.99 -34.51
C GLY A 329 24.81 -28.10 -33.73
N GLY A 330 25.28 -26.98 -33.18
CA GLY A 330 24.52 -26.12 -32.27
C GLY A 330 23.19 -25.64 -32.83
N LYS A 331 23.22 -25.00 -34.00
CA LYS A 331 22.01 -24.43 -34.62
C LYS A 331 20.99 -25.51 -34.95
N SER A 332 21.46 -26.61 -35.54
CA SER A 332 20.63 -27.79 -35.86
C SER A 332 19.96 -28.35 -34.60
N MET A 333 20.67 -28.42 -33.47
CA MET A 333 20.12 -28.85 -32.20
C MET A 333 19.08 -27.85 -31.67
N LEU A 334 19.43 -26.57 -31.60
CA LEU A 334 18.56 -25.49 -31.14
C LEU A 334 17.22 -25.46 -31.90
N ASP A 335 17.27 -25.53 -33.24
CA ASP A 335 16.07 -25.49 -34.08
C ASP A 335 15.14 -26.70 -33.83
N THR A 336 15.72 -27.83 -33.42
CA THR A 336 14.95 -29.03 -33.07
C THR A 336 14.34 -28.92 -31.67
N VAL A 337 15.05 -28.31 -30.72
CA VAL A 337 14.49 -27.98 -29.40
C VAL A 337 13.33 -27.00 -29.54
N LYS A 338 13.47 -25.93 -30.35
CA LYS A 338 12.40 -24.94 -30.59
C LYS A 338 11.14 -25.56 -31.19
N LYS A 339 11.27 -26.48 -32.16
CA LYS A 339 10.15 -27.24 -32.77
C LYS A 339 9.69 -28.43 -31.91
N GLY A 340 10.35 -28.66 -30.79
CA GLY A 340 10.36 -29.91 -30.02
C GLY A 340 9.16 -30.16 -29.11
N GLY A 341 8.28 -29.17 -28.94
CA GLY A 341 7.34 -29.00 -27.81
C GLY A 341 6.84 -30.27 -27.10
N VAL A 342 6.75 -30.21 -25.77
CA VAL A 342 6.39 -31.36 -24.92
C VAL A 342 5.24 -31.04 -23.98
N SER A 343 4.48 -32.07 -23.61
CA SER A 343 3.49 -31.96 -22.55
C SER A 343 3.99 -32.58 -21.25
N GLY A 344 4.08 -31.79 -20.20
CA GLY A 344 4.63 -32.20 -18.90
C GLY A 344 3.83 -31.71 -17.71
N LEU A 345 4.52 -31.36 -16.61
CA LEU A 345 3.97 -30.81 -15.38
C LEU A 345 3.41 -29.38 -15.57
N THR A 346 3.92 -28.64 -16.54
CA THR A 346 3.51 -27.26 -16.85
C THR A 346 2.47 -27.17 -17.97
N SER A 347 1.82 -28.30 -18.29
CA SER A 347 0.94 -28.48 -19.45
C SER A 347 1.68 -28.58 -20.77
N LEU A 348 1.92 -27.48 -21.50
CA LEU A 348 2.59 -27.48 -22.80
C LEU A 348 3.81 -26.55 -22.71
N LEU A 349 5.00 -27.11 -22.91
CA LEU A 349 6.24 -26.37 -23.03
C LEU A 349 6.65 -26.32 -24.50
N GLU A 350 6.60 -25.12 -25.08
CA GLU A 350 7.04 -24.83 -26.44
C GLU A 350 7.71 -23.46 -26.49
N PHE A 351 8.36 -23.14 -27.61
CA PHE A 351 9.05 -21.88 -27.80
C PHE A 351 8.59 -21.18 -29.07
N ASN A 352 8.37 -19.87 -28.97
CA ASN A 352 8.19 -19.02 -30.13
C ASN A 352 9.53 -18.80 -30.86
N ASP A 353 9.49 -18.14 -32.03
CA ASP A 353 10.69 -17.82 -32.81
C ASP A 353 11.73 -17.04 -31.97
N ASN A 354 11.25 -16.17 -31.08
CA ASN A 354 12.04 -15.38 -30.14
C ASN A 354 12.66 -16.19 -28.97
N GLY A 355 12.46 -17.51 -28.92
CA GLY A 355 13.00 -18.37 -27.87
C GLY A 355 12.29 -18.24 -26.52
N THR A 356 11.11 -17.64 -26.46
CA THR A 356 10.32 -17.50 -25.24
C THR A 356 9.15 -18.47 -25.20
N ASN A 357 8.84 -18.97 -24.01
CA ASN A 357 7.65 -19.79 -23.77
C ASN A 357 6.37 -18.91 -23.68
N PRO A 358 5.37 -19.06 -24.56
CA PRO A 358 4.14 -18.28 -24.50
C PRO A 358 3.11 -18.80 -23.48
N ASN A 359 3.25 -20.05 -23.02
CA ASN A 359 2.20 -20.77 -22.31
C ASN A 359 2.20 -20.44 -20.82
N ILE A 360 1.30 -19.55 -20.42
CA ILE A 360 1.06 -19.17 -19.02
C ILE A 360 -0.43 -19.02 -18.75
N TYR A 361 -0.86 -19.54 -17.60
CA TYR A 361 -2.24 -19.48 -17.15
C TYR A 361 -2.27 -18.98 -15.70
N PHE A 362 -3.20 -18.08 -15.41
CA PHE A 362 -3.50 -17.63 -14.06
C PHE A 362 -4.88 -18.08 -13.65
N GLU A 363 -5.04 -18.41 -12.38
CA GLU A 363 -6.36 -18.55 -11.77
C GLU A 363 -6.60 -17.46 -10.74
N ILE A 364 -7.84 -16.97 -10.76
CA ILE A 364 -8.32 -15.94 -9.85
C ILE A 364 -9.31 -16.62 -8.91
N LEU A 365 -8.95 -16.64 -7.63
CA LEU A 365 -9.71 -17.25 -6.57
C LEU A 365 -10.37 -16.16 -5.72
N GLY A 366 -11.58 -16.43 -5.27
CA GLY A 366 -12.35 -15.55 -4.40
C GLY A 366 -12.84 -16.32 -3.18
N THR A 367 -12.91 -15.62 -2.06
CA THR A 367 -13.62 -16.11 -0.87
C THR A 367 -15.11 -16.15 -1.12
N ASN A 368 -15.75 -17.25 -0.72
CA ASN A 368 -17.19 -17.41 -0.77
C ASN A 368 -17.75 -17.29 0.66
N TYR A 369 -18.73 -16.40 0.84
CA TYR A 369 -19.47 -16.23 2.10
C TYR A 369 -20.81 -16.95 1.96
N GLY A 370 -20.81 -18.26 2.21
CA GLY A 370 -22.04 -19.05 2.31
C GLY A 370 -22.31 -19.40 3.77
N GLU A 371 -23.50 -19.04 4.29
CA GLU A 371 -23.93 -19.29 5.68
C GLU A 371 -23.80 -20.77 6.10
N ASP A 372 -23.88 -21.72 5.15
CA ASP A 372 -23.95 -23.16 5.46
C ASP A 372 -22.65 -23.96 5.27
N ARG A 373 -21.56 -23.37 4.72
CA ARG A 373 -20.34 -24.14 4.35
C ARG A 373 -19.02 -23.66 4.96
N GLY A 374 -19.05 -22.64 5.82
CA GLY A 374 -17.84 -22.02 6.34
C GLY A 374 -17.09 -21.18 5.29
N ARG A 375 -16.07 -20.45 5.72
CA ARG A 375 -15.20 -19.64 4.83
C ARG A 375 -14.47 -20.57 3.86
N GLY A 376 -14.87 -20.54 2.59
CA GLY A 376 -14.29 -21.35 1.53
C GLY A 376 -13.70 -20.51 0.40
N VAL A 377 -12.94 -21.15 -0.47
CA VAL A 377 -12.38 -20.55 -1.68
C VAL A 377 -13.03 -21.16 -2.90
N SER A 378 -13.43 -20.31 -3.84
CA SER A 378 -13.92 -20.71 -5.15
C SER A 378 -13.12 -20.03 -6.25
N ARG A 379 -12.87 -20.74 -7.35
CA ARG A 379 -12.28 -20.15 -8.54
C ARG A 379 -13.32 -19.25 -9.24
N LEU A 380 -13.01 -17.96 -9.35
CA LEU A 380 -13.85 -16.95 -9.99
C LEU A 380 -13.61 -16.89 -11.50
N GLY A 381 -12.38 -17.12 -11.94
CA GLY A 381 -12.02 -17.11 -13.35
C GLY A 381 -10.59 -17.59 -13.61
N THR A 382 -10.27 -17.75 -14.88
CA THR A 382 -8.93 -18.03 -15.39
C THR A 382 -8.51 -16.94 -16.36
N TRP A 383 -7.22 -16.64 -16.44
CA TRP A 383 -6.69 -15.64 -17.36
C TRP A 383 -5.48 -16.19 -18.11
N ASP A 384 -5.41 -15.89 -19.41
CA ASP A 384 -4.25 -16.17 -20.26
C ASP A 384 -3.99 -15.02 -21.26
N PRO A 385 -2.76 -14.89 -21.80
CA PRO A 385 -2.42 -13.77 -22.69
C PRO A 385 -3.22 -13.71 -24.00
N ILE A 386 -3.80 -14.83 -24.44
CA ILE A 386 -4.47 -14.95 -25.74
C ILE A 386 -5.97 -14.64 -25.59
N HIS A 387 -6.65 -15.24 -24.62
CA HIS A 387 -8.09 -15.14 -24.45
C HIS A 387 -8.50 -14.11 -23.38
N GLY A 388 -7.57 -13.61 -22.57
CA GLY A 388 -7.85 -12.68 -21.48
C GLY A 388 -8.60 -13.37 -20.33
N LEU A 389 -9.47 -12.64 -19.63
CA LEU A 389 -10.25 -13.18 -18.52
C LEU A 389 -11.41 -14.05 -19.01
N ASN A 390 -11.40 -15.31 -18.58
CA ASN A 390 -12.50 -16.24 -18.73
C ASN A 390 -13.15 -16.50 -17.36
N GLY A 391 -14.31 -15.89 -17.13
CA GLY A 391 -15.04 -15.93 -15.86
C GLY A 391 -15.60 -14.56 -15.49
N THR A 392 -16.18 -14.44 -14.30
CA THR A 392 -16.64 -13.15 -13.76
C THR A 392 -16.21 -13.03 -12.31
N LEU A 393 -15.53 -11.94 -11.97
CA LEU A 393 -15.06 -11.68 -10.60
C LEU A 393 -16.16 -11.13 -9.69
N THR A 394 -17.25 -10.65 -10.28
CA THR A 394 -18.44 -10.22 -9.56
C THR A 394 -19.29 -11.43 -9.17
N ASP A 395 -19.68 -11.45 -7.91
CA ASP A 395 -20.51 -12.51 -7.37
C ASP A 395 -21.93 -12.30 -7.87
N ARG A 396 -22.32 -12.99 -8.95
CA ARG A 396 -23.67 -12.91 -9.53
C ARG A 396 -24.77 -13.35 -8.56
N LYS A 397 -24.42 -13.83 -7.36
CA LYS A 397 -25.34 -14.39 -6.37
C LYS A 397 -25.90 -13.42 -5.35
N LEU A 398 -25.41 -12.18 -5.27
CA LEU A 398 -26.04 -11.17 -4.41
C LEU A 398 -27.08 -10.32 -5.16
N GLU A 399 -27.82 -10.91 -6.10
CA GLU A 399 -29.21 -10.50 -6.31
C GLU A 399 -30.04 -10.93 -5.08
N ASN A 400 -29.69 -10.39 -3.91
CA ASN A 400 -30.44 -10.50 -2.66
C ASN A 400 -31.70 -9.65 -2.80
N ASN A 401 -32.64 -10.10 -3.62
CA ASN A 401 -34.02 -9.70 -3.46
C ASN A 401 -34.50 -10.37 -2.17
N MET A 402 -34.39 -9.69 -1.02
CA MET A 402 -35.00 -10.10 0.27
C MET A 402 -36.54 -10.03 0.23
N ARG A 403 -37.13 -10.19 -0.96
CA ARG A 403 -38.57 -10.16 -1.23
C ARG A 403 -39.23 -11.33 -0.52
N GLY A 404 -40.13 -11.01 0.40
CA GLY A 404 -40.86 -11.98 1.22
C GLY A 404 -40.27 -12.22 2.61
N VAL A 405 -39.12 -11.62 2.93
CA VAL A 405 -38.58 -11.61 4.30
C VAL A 405 -39.24 -10.48 5.10
N VAL A 406 -39.68 -10.79 6.32
CA VAL A 406 -40.20 -9.82 7.28
C VAL A 406 -39.24 -9.76 8.48
N LEU A 407 -38.56 -8.63 8.68
CA LEU A 407 -37.58 -8.45 9.75
C LEU A 407 -38.23 -7.82 10.99
N ARG A 408 -37.91 -8.33 12.18
CA ARG A 408 -38.28 -7.71 13.45
C ARG A 408 -37.20 -6.71 13.85
N VAL A 409 -37.56 -5.43 13.87
CA VAL A 409 -36.65 -4.33 14.13
C VAL A 409 -36.88 -3.79 15.53
N VAL A 410 -35.86 -3.88 16.39
CA VAL A 410 -35.88 -3.27 17.72
C VAL A 410 -35.28 -1.86 17.65
N THR A 411 -35.91 -0.92 18.34
CA THR A 411 -35.46 0.48 18.38
C THR A 411 -35.52 1.09 19.79
N VAL A 412 -34.85 2.23 19.96
CA VAL A 412 -34.94 3.11 21.14
C VAL A 412 -35.30 4.50 20.61
N LEU A 413 -36.24 5.17 21.28
CA LEU A 413 -36.73 6.50 20.90
C LEU A 413 -35.69 7.56 21.23
N GLU A 414 -35.25 8.31 20.22
CA GLU A 414 -34.24 9.36 20.33
C GLU A 414 -34.48 10.41 19.23
N GLU A 415 -34.70 11.67 19.60
CA GLU A 415 -34.88 12.74 18.62
C GLU A 415 -33.52 13.18 18.03
N PRO A 416 -33.37 13.39 16.71
CA PRO A 416 -34.37 13.27 15.63
C PRO A 416 -34.31 11.93 14.86
N PHE A 417 -33.72 10.89 15.46
CA PHE A 417 -33.46 9.61 14.81
C PHE A 417 -34.69 8.71 14.73
N VAL A 418 -35.38 8.53 15.85
CA VAL A 418 -36.60 7.72 15.96
C VAL A 418 -37.58 8.41 16.90
N MET A 419 -38.69 8.83 16.33
CA MET A 419 -39.75 9.60 16.97
C MET A 419 -41.09 8.92 16.72
N VAL A 420 -42.03 9.08 17.63
CA VAL A 420 -43.41 8.61 17.44
C VAL A 420 -44.20 9.74 16.79
N SER A 421 -44.81 9.50 15.64
CA SER A 421 -45.76 10.47 15.06
C SER A 421 -47.03 10.47 15.91
N GLU A 422 -47.58 11.65 16.20
CA GLU A 422 -48.81 11.76 17.00
C GLU A 422 -49.96 10.95 16.38
N ASN A 423 -50.53 10.04 17.16
CA ASN A 423 -51.62 9.18 16.71
C ASN A 423 -52.95 9.96 16.73
N VAL A 424 -53.56 10.06 15.55
CA VAL A 424 -55.01 10.28 15.45
C VAL A 424 -55.71 8.97 15.86
N LEU A 425 -56.59 9.05 16.86
CA LEU A 425 -57.27 7.95 17.55
C LEU A 425 -57.57 6.73 16.65
N GLY A 426 -56.97 5.56 16.96
CA GLY A 426 -57.29 4.26 16.34
C GLY A 426 -56.32 3.71 15.27
N LYS A 427 -55.26 4.43 14.90
CA LYS A 427 -54.22 3.93 13.97
C LYS A 427 -52.99 3.36 14.70
N PRO A 428 -52.27 2.37 14.11
CA PRO A 428 -51.02 1.88 14.68
C PRO A 428 -49.99 3.02 14.81
N LYS A 429 -49.20 3.01 15.89
CA LYS A 429 -48.12 3.99 16.12
C LYS A 429 -47.19 4.01 14.91
N LYS A 430 -47.14 5.13 14.19
CA LYS A 430 -46.20 5.31 13.10
C LYS A 430 -44.93 5.95 13.66
N TYR A 431 -43.78 5.38 13.33
CA TYR A 431 -42.47 5.92 13.67
C TYR A 431 -41.98 6.81 12.54
N GLN A 432 -41.27 7.88 12.87
CA GLN A 432 -40.67 8.81 11.93
C GLN A 432 -39.30 9.26 12.44
N GLY A 433 -38.41 9.70 11.55
CA GLY A 433 -37.10 10.21 11.92
C GLY A 433 -36.01 9.67 11.01
N PHE A 434 -34.80 10.20 11.18
CA PHE A 434 -33.69 9.93 10.27
C PHE A 434 -33.38 8.44 10.11
N SER A 435 -33.37 7.68 11.21
CA SER A 435 -33.08 6.24 11.14
C SER A 435 -34.21 5.46 10.47
N ILE A 436 -35.46 5.90 10.62
CA ILE A 436 -36.63 5.29 9.97
C ILE A 436 -36.56 5.49 8.45
N ASP A 437 -36.22 6.70 7.99
CA ASP A 437 -36.09 7.00 6.56
C ASP A 437 -34.99 6.13 5.91
N VAL A 438 -33.89 5.89 6.63
CA VAL A 438 -32.82 4.98 6.20
C VAL A 438 -33.34 3.54 6.10
N LEU A 439 -34.08 3.07 7.10
CA LEU A 439 -34.66 1.73 7.09
C LEU A 439 -35.65 1.54 5.93
N ASP A 440 -36.50 2.53 5.66
CA ASP A 440 -37.44 2.51 4.55
C ASP A 440 -36.73 2.50 3.19
N ALA A 441 -35.65 3.27 3.03
CA ALA A 441 -34.84 3.24 1.82
C ALA A 441 -34.19 1.87 1.60
N LEU A 442 -33.66 1.24 2.66
CA LEU A 442 -33.09 -0.11 2.60
C LEU A 442 -34.15 -1.16 2.28
N ALA A 443 -35.33 -1.08 2.91
CA ALA A 443 -36.46 -1.96 2.65
C ALA A 443 -36.90 -1.91 1.18
N ASN A 444 -36.97 -0.72 0.60
CA ASN A 444 -37.32 -0.53 -0.81
C ASN A 444 -36.23 -1.02 -1.77
N TYR A 445 -34.95 -0.82 -1.44
CA TYR A 445 -33.84 -1.24 -2.30
C TYR A 445 -33.67 -2.77 -2.32
N LEU A 446 -33.73 -3.42 -1.15
CA LEU A 446 -33.52 -4.87 -1.01
C LEU A 446 -34.82 -5.69 -1.10
N GLY A 447 -35.98 -5.05 -0.96
CA GLY A 447 -37.29 -5.65 -1.11
C GLY A 447 -37.83 -6.39 0.13
N PHE A 448 -37.24 -6.21 1.31
CA PHE A 448 -37.77 -6.80 2.56
C PHE A 448 -38.90 -5.96 3.15
N LYS A 449 -39.70 -6.58 4.02
CA LYS A 449 -40.66 -5.90 4.90
C LYS A 449 -40.14 -5.93 6.33
N TYR A 450 -40.65 -5.06 7.19
CA TYR A 450 -40.23 -5.05 8.59
C TYR A 450 -41.37 -4.69 9.55
N GLU A 451 -41.24 -5.16 10.79
CA GLU A 451 -42.08 -4.81 11.93
C GLU A 451 -41.21 -4.18 13.01
N ILE A 452 -41.49 -2.93 13.37
CA ILE A 452 -40.67 -2.17 14.31
C ILE A 452 -41.34 -2.08 15.69
N TYR A 453 -40.55 -2.32 16.73
CA TYR A 453 -40.99 -2.19 18.12
C TYR A 453 -39.89 -1.56 18.99
N VAL A 454 -40.31 -0.90 20.06
CA VAL A 454 -39.39 -0.24 21.00
C VAL A 454 -38.90 -1.25 22.03
N ALA A 455 -37.60 -1.22 22.37
CA ALA A 455 -37.02 -2.03 23.43
C ALA A 455 -37.84 -1.88 24.73
N PRO A 456 -38.24 -2.98 25.41
CA PRO A 456 -39.15 -2.93 26.56
C PRO A 456 -38.65 -2.09 27.74
N ASP A 457 -37.33 -2.03 27.92
CA ASP A 457 -36.67 -1.28 28.99
C ASP A 457 -36.19 0.12 28.55
N HIS A 458 -36.44 0.50 27.30
CA HIS A 458 -36.04 1.77 26.68
C HIS A 458 -34.53 2.08 26.77
N LYS A 459 -33.69 1.06 26.89
CA LYS A 459 -32.23 1.23 26.97
C LYS A 459 -31.54 0.76 25.70
N TYR A 460 -30.39 1.36 25.38
CA TYR A 460 -29.54 0.92 24.28
C TYR A 460 -28.91 -0.46 24.54
N GLY A 461 -28.51 -0.72 25.78
CA GLY A 461 -27.91 -1.98 26.19
C GLY A 461 -26.56 -1.79 26.87
N SER A 462 -26.43 -2.43 28.02
CA SER A 462 -25.23 -2.51 28.86
C SER A 462 -25.09 -3.92 29.42
N GLN A 463 -23.84 -4.36 29.58
CA GLN A 463 -23.56 -5.61 30.26
C GLN A 463 -23.86 -5.49 31.75
N GLN A 464 -24.58 -6.46 32.28
CA GLN A 464 -24.98 -6.55 33.68
C GLN A 464 -23.92 -7.35 34.47
N ALA A 465 -23.98 -7.28 35.81
CA ALA A 465 -23.01 -7.95 36.68
C ALA A 465 -23.02 -9.49 36.55
N ASP A 466 -24.11 -10.07 36.06
CA ASP A 466 -24.27 -11.50 35.76
C ASP A 466 -23.74 -11.88 34.35
N GLY A 467 -23.19 -10.92 33.61
CA GLY A 467 -22.69 -11.09 32.25
C GLY A 467 -23.77 -11.00 31.16
N THR A 468 -25.05 -10.84 31.52
CA THR A 468 -26.16 -10.71 30.57
C THR A 468 -26.25 -9.30 29.97
N TRP A 469 -26.91 -9.18 28.82
CA TRP A 469 -27.13 -7.89 28.16
C TRP A 469 -28.60 -7.49 28.25
N ASN A 470 -28.85 -6.21 28.58
CA ASN A 470 -30.19 -5.61 28.54
C ASN A 470 -30.36 -4.73 27.29
N GLY A 471 -31.47 -4.00 27.19
CA GLY A 471 -31.69 -3.02 26.13
C GLY A 471 -31.88 -3.62 24.75
N LEU A 472 -31.74 -2.74 23.77
CA LEU A 472 -31.70 -3.08 22.35
C LEU A 472 -30.65 -4.16 22.06
N ILE A 473 -29.44 -4.08 22.63
CA ILE A 473 -28.41 -5.13 22.49
C ILE A 473 -28.90 -6.46 23.04
N GLY A 474 -29.53 -6.48 24.22
CA GLY A 474 -30.10 -7.69 24.82
C GLY A 474 -31.13 -8.35 23.92
N GLU A 475 -32.03 -7.57 23.32
CA GLU A 475 -33.04 -8.10 22.39
C GLU A 475 -32.42 -8.78 21.14
N LEU A 476 -31.26 -8.30 20.67
CA LEU A 476 -30.50 -8.94 19.59
C LEU A 476 -29.76 -10.20 20.07
N VAL A 477 -29.08 -10.13 21.22
CA VAL A 477 -28.34 -11.28 21.80
C VAL A 477 -29.28 -12.45 22.10
N PHE A 478 -30.50 -12.17 22.59
CA PHE A 478 -31.53 -13.18 22.82
C PHE A 478 -32.33 -13.57 21.57
N LYS A 479 -31.96 -13.05 20.38
CA LYS A 479 -32.61 -13.32 19.09
C LYS A 479 -34.11 -13.02 19.04
N ARG A 480 -34.56 -12.05 19.84
CA ARG A 480 -35.95 -11.56 19.86
C ARG A 480 -36.20 -10.55 18.75
N ALA A 481 -35.17 -9.80 18.39
CA ALA A 481 -35.13 -8.98 17.19
C ALA A 481 -34.09 -9.52 16.20
N ASP A 482 -34.30 -9.20 14.92
CA ASP A 482 -33.39 -9.57 13.83
C ASP A 482 -32.43 -8.42 13.50
N VAL A 483 -32.90 -7.18 13.64
CA VAL A 483 -32.09 -5.97 13.39
C VAL A 483 -32.34 -4.91 14.47
N GLY A 484 -31.27 -4.25 14.92
CA GLY A 484 -31.35 -3.11 15.82
C GLY A 484 -31.13 -1.80 15.07
N LEU A 485 -32.03 -0.84 15.28
CA LEU A 485 -31.96 0.48 14.64
C LEU A 485 -32.22 1.57 15.67
N SER A 486 -31.22 2.41 15.96
CA SER A 486 -31.36 3.62 16.78
C SER A 486 -30.07 4.46 16.66
N ALA A 487 -29.95 5.55 17.42
CA ALA A 487 -28.74 6.35 17.57
C ALA A 487 -27.68 5.63 18.44
N LEU A 488 -27.36 4.39 18.08
CA LEU A 488 -26.51 3.50 18.87
C LEU A 488 -25.02 3.71 18.56
N THR A 489 -24.25 4.09 19.57
CA THR A 489 -22.78 4.15 19.48
C THR A 489 -22.17 2.75 19.43
N ILE A 490 -21.32 2.52 18.43
CA ILE A 490 -20.49 1.32 18.29
C ILE A 490 -19.37 1.37 19.34
N THR A 491 -19.34 0.41 20.27
CA THR A 491 -18.29 0.27 21.29
C THR A 491 -17.73 -1.16 21.28
N PRO A 492 -16.45 -1.38 21.68
CA PRO A 492 -15.84 -2.71 21.66
C PRO A 492 -16.63 -3.77 22.42
N ASP A 493 -17.18 -3.40 23.59
CA ASP A 493 -17.97 -4.33 24.41
C ASP A 493 -19.24 -4.80 23.68
N ARG A 494 -19.90 -3.90 22.92
CA ARG A 494 -21.10 -4.24 22.14
C ARG A 494 -20.75 -5.05 20.90
N GLU A 495 -19.68 -4.68 20.21
CA GLU A 495 -19.19 -5.39 19.00
C GLU A 495 -18.76 -6.83 19.32
N SER A 496 -18.39 -7.12 20.57
CA SER A 496 -18.07 -8.48 21.00
C SER A 496 -19.26 -9.43 21.07
N VAL A 497 -20.50 -8.91 21.09
CA VAL A 497 -21.72 -9.72 21.26
C VAL A 497 -22.74 -9.57 20.13
N VAL A 498 -22.65 -8.51 19.33
CA VAL A 498 -23.48 -8.30 18.14
C VAL A 498 -22.64 -7.73 17.00
N ASP A 499 -22.98 -8.09 15.76
CA ASP A 499 -22.35 -7.53 14.57
C ASP A 499 -22.96 -6.15 14.23
N PHE A 500 -22.09 -5.22 13.81
CA PHE A 500 -22.50 -3.88 13.36
C PHE A 500 -22.30 -3.73 11.85
N THR A 501 -23.18 -2.94 11.22
CA THR A 501 -22.94 -2.44 9.87
C THR A 501 -21.87 -1.35 9.89
N THR A 502 -21.48 -0.87 8.71
CA THR A 502 -20.79 0.41 8.63
C THR A 502 -21.66 1.51 9.26
N ARG A 503 -21.02 2.42 9.99
CA ARG A 503 -21.70 3.58 10.57
C ARG A 503 -22.29 4.45 9.46
N TYR A 504 -23.51 4.95 9.66
CA TYR A 504 -24.15 5.84 8.69
C TYR A 504 -23.99 7.33 9.04
N MET A 505 -23.47 7.65 10.24
CA MET A 505 -23.23 9.02 10.69
C MET A 505 -21.96 9.08 11.56
N ASP A 506 -21.07 10.02 11.24
CA ASP A 506 -19.92 10.38 12.07
C ASP A 506 -20.28 11.58 12.95
N TYR A 507 -19.97 11.50 14.25
CA TYR A 507 -20.09 12.63 15.17
C TYR A 507 -18.82 12.79 16.01
N SER A 508 -18.57 14.03 16.44
CA SER A 508 -17.51 14.37 17.38
C SER A 508 -18.09 14.78 18.72
N VAL A 509 -17.38 14.48 19.81
CA VAL A 509 -17.77 14.92 21.15
C VAL A 509 -17.44 16.41 21.26
N GLY A 510 -18.47 17.24 21.46
CA GLY A 510 -18.34 18.69 21.67
C GLY A 510 -18.82 19.09 23.06
N VAL A 511 -18.26 20.18 23.60
CA VAL A 511 -18.75 20.80 24.84
C VAL A 511 -19.68 21.94 24.46
N LEU A 512 -20.95 21.85 24.85
CA LEU A 512 -21.92 22.92 24.67
C LEU A 512 -21.83 23.90 25.85
N LEU A 513 -21.43 25.13 25.56
CA LEU A 513 -21.39 26.23 26.54
C LEU A 513 -22.55 27.20 26.28
N ARG A 514 -23.14 27.71 27.36
CA ARG A 514 -24.11 28.81 27.24
C ARG A 514 -23.41 30.02 26.62
N LYS A 515 -24.04 30.60 25.61
CA LYS A 515 -23.58 31.85 24.99
C LYS A 515 -23.54 32.95 26.06
N ALA A 516 -22.38 33.61 26.23
CA ALA A 516 -22.25 34.74 27.13
C ALA A 516 -23.13 35.91 26.67
N GLU A 517 -23.94 36.45 27.56
CA GLU A 517 -24.74 37.66 27.32
C GLU A 517 -23.79 38.86 27.26
N ARG A 518 -23.83 39.61 26.14
CA ARG A 518 -23.03 40.84 26.00
C ARG A 518 -23.76 41.97 26.72
N THR A 519 -23.35 42.27 27.95
CA THR A 519 -23.74 43.51 28.60
C THR A 519 -22.87 44.65 28.07
N VAL A 520 -23.48 45.68 27.49
CA VAL A 520 -22.77 46.90 27.07
C VAL A 520 -22.55 47.75 28.31
N ASP A 521 -21.31 47.86 28.78
CA ASP A 521 -20.97 48.76 29.87
C ASP A 521 -20.85 50.20 29.34
N MET A 522 -21.66 51.11 29.89
CA MET A 522 -21.74 52.51 29.46
C MET A 522 -20.44 53.29 29.74
N PHE A 523 -19.61 52.81 30.67
CA PHE A 523 -18.33 53.42 31.05
C PHE A 523 -17.10 52.63 30.55
N ALA A 524 -17.27 51.77 29.54
CA ALA A 524 -16.17 51.00 28.96
C ALA A 524 -14.98 51.87 28.48
N CYS A 525 -15.19 53.16 28.18
CA CYS A 525 -14.12 54.09 27.83
C CYS A 525 -13.21 54.48 29.01
N LEU A 526 -13.69 54.39 30.25
CA LEU A 526 -12.94 54.68 31.48
C LEU A 526 -12.28 53.42 32.06
N ALA A 527 -12.74 52.24 31.67
CA ALA A 527 -12.24 50.93 32.10
C ALA A 527 -10.73 50.67 31.87
N PRO A 528 -10.02 51.30 30.91
CA PRO A 528 -8.58 51.06 30.75
C PRO A 528 -7.72 51.47 31.97
N PHE A 529 -8.25 52.31 32.86
CA PHE A 529 -7.55 52.78 34.06
C PHE A 529 -8.41 52.69 35.30
N ASP A 530 -7.81 52.31 36.43
CA ASP A 530 -8.50 52.25 37.73
C ASP A 530 -8.99 53.63 38.18
N LEU A 531 -10.11 53.66 38.91
CA LEU A 531 -10.67 54.87 39.52
C LEU A 531 -9.65 55.62 40.39
N SER A 532 -8.74 54.89 41.05
CA SER A 532 -7.64 55.46 41.83
C SER A 532 -6.70 56.32 40.97
N LEU A 533 -6.38 55.87 39.75
CA LEU A 533 -5.52 56.62 38.82
C LEU A 533 -6.23 57.89 38.34
N TRP A 534 -7.52 57.79 38.00
CA TRP A 534 -8.32 58.95 37.63
C TRP A 534 -8.39 60.00 38.74
N ALA A 535 -8.54 59.57 40.00
CA ALA A 535 -8.48 60.46 41.15
C ALA A 535 -7.09 61.11 41.31
N CYS A 536 -6.01 60.37 41.07
CA CYS A 536 -4.65 60.93 41.07
C CYS A 536 -4.41 61.95 39.94
N ILE A 537 -4.97 61.73 38.74
CA ILE A 537 -4.90 62.68 37.62
C ILE A 537 -5.64 63.98 38.00
N ALA A 538 -6.87 63.87 38.51
CA ALA A 538 -7.62 65.04 38.97
C ALA A 538 -6.88 65.80 40.09
N GLY A 539 -6.30 65.07 41.05
CA GLY A 539 -5.52 65.64 42.15
C GLY A 539 -4.25 66.36 41.69
N THR A 540 -3.51 65.78 40.73
CA THR A 540 -2.28 66.39 40.19
C THR A 540 -2.57 67.65 39.38
N VAL A 541 -3.64 67.69 38.57
CA VAL A 541 -4.06 68.91 37.85
C VAL A 541 -4.40 70.04 38.83
N LEU A 542 -5.11 69.74 39.92
CA LEU A 542 -5.43 70.73 40.95
C LEU A 542 -4.18 71.23 41.70
N LEU A 543 -3.27 70.33 42.08
CA LEU A 543 -2.04 70.67 42.80
C LEU A 543 -1.07 71.50 41.96
N VAL A 544 -0.86 71.13 40.71
CA VAL A 544 0.03 71.88 39.81
C VAL A 544 -0.62 73.22 39.43
N GLY A 545 -1.95 73.25 39.23
CA GLY A 545 -2.70 74.49 38.98
C GLY A 545 -2.58 75.50 40.11
N THR A 546 -2.67 75.06 41.37
CA THR A 546 -2.47 75.94 42.54
C THR A 546 -1.03 76.39 42.68
N LEU A 547 -0.04 75.52 42.40
CA LEU A 547 1.38 75.89 42.41
C LEU A 547 1.71 76.95 41.36
N VAL A 548 1.20 76.80 40.13
CA VAL A 548 1.38 77.79 39.05
C VAL A 548 0.72 79.12 39.42
N TYR A 549 -0.45 79.10 40.04
CA TYR A 549 -1.10 80.31 40.56
C TYR A 549 -0.24 81.00 41.63
N LEU A 550 0.28 80.26 42.62
CA LEU A 550 1.17 80.78 43.65
C LEU A 550 2.46 81.38 43.06
N LEU A 551 3.07 80.71 42.08
CA LEU A 551 4.27 81.21 41.38
C LEU A 551 4.00 82.52 40.62
N ASN A 552 2.88 82.60 39.92
CA ASN A 552 2.46 83.82 39.22
C ASN A 552 2.09 84.96 40.18
N TRP A 553 1.61 84.64 41.38
CA TRP A 553 1.32 85.62 42.43
C TRP A 553 2.59 86.16 43.09
N LEU A 554 3.56 85.30 43.39
CA LEU A 554 4.83 85.67 44.03
C LEU A 554 5.78 86.43 43.07
N ASN A 555 5.74 86.09 41.77
CA ASN A 555 6.53 86.76 40.73
C ASN A 555 5.61 87.31 39.62
N PRO A 556 4.92 88.45 39.85
CA PRO A 556 4.02 89.01 38.87
C PRO A 556 4.78 89.43 37.59
N PRO A 557 4.48 88.86 36.41
CA PRO A 557 5.18 89.17 35.18
C PRO A 557 4.97 90.64 34.78
N ARG A 558 6.07 91.40 34.64
CA ARG A 558 6.05 92.78 34.13
C ARG A 558 5.74 92.77 32.64
N LEU A 559 4.50 93.00 32.24
CA LEU A 559 4.13 93.15 30.83
C LEU A 559 3.19 94.35 30.59
N PRO A 560 3.30 95.00 29.42
CA PRO A 560 2.73 96.31 29.15
C PRO A 560 1.20 96.29 29.01
N MET A 561 0.58 97.43 29.35
CA MET A 561 -0.87 97.70 29.29
C MET A 561 -1.48 97.21 27.96
N GLY A 562 -2.46 96.30 28.04
CA GLY A 562 -3.31 95.92 26.91
C GLY A 562 -3.59 94.43 26.71
N SER A 563 -2.95 93.51 27.43
CA SER A 563 -3.26 92.07 27.36
C SER A 563 -3.83 91.59 28.69
N VAL A 564 -5.10 91.16 28.68
CA VAL A 564 -5.77 90.53 29.84
C VAL A 564 -5.18 89.13 30.05
N SER A 565 -4.05 89.05 30.73
CA SER A 565 -3.65 87.84 31.43
C SER A 565 -4.10 87.98 32.87
N SER A 566 -5.40 87.82 33.13
CA SER A 566 -5.91 87.80 34.50
C SER A 566 -5.33 86.56 35.20
N THR A 567 -4.42 86.78 36.15
CA THR A 567 -3.80 85.72 36.96
C THR A 567 -4.80 85.19 38.00
N THR A 568 -5.86 84.55 37.52
CA THR A 568 -6.88 83.89 38.34
C THR A 568 -6.57 82.41 38.46
N LEU A 569 -6.97 81.79 39.58
CA LEU A 569 -6.79 80.35 39.81
C LEU A 569 -7.41 79.51 38.67
N TYR A 570 -8.57 79.95 38.16
CA TYR A 570 -9.26 79.32 37.03
C TYR A 570 -8.38 79.26 35.78
N ASN A 571 -7.73 80.36 35.41
CA ASN A 571 -6.87 80.39 34.22
C ASN A 571 -5.62 79.52 34.39
N SER A 572 -5.03 79.49 35.60
CA SER A 572 -3.90 78.60 35.90
C SER A 572 -4.29 77.12 35.84
N MET A 573 -5.45 76.74 36.38
CA MET A 573 -5.95 75.37 36.30
C MET A 573 -6.31 74.96 34.87
N TRP A 574 -6.95 75.86 34.10
CA TRP A 574 -7.28 75.63 32.70
C TRP A 574 -6.02 75.43 31.84
N PHE A 575 -4.95 76.18 32.11
CA PHE A 575 -3.66 76.01 31.45
C PHE A 575 -3.03 74.63 31.71
N VAL A 576 -3.04 74.16 32.97
CA VAL A 576 -2.50 72.85 33.35
C VAL A 576 -3.34 71.72 32.73
N TYR A 577 -4.66 71.83 32.76
CA TYR A 577 -5.57 70.88 32.11
C TYR A 577 -5.37 70.83 30.59
N GLY A 578 -5.30 71.99 29.92
CA GLY A 578 -5.05 72.08 28.49
C GLY A 578 -3.68 71.50 28.09
N SER A 579 -2.66 71.68 28.93
CA SER A 579 -1.35 71.06 28.73
C SER A 579 -1.41 69.53 28.89
N PHE A 580 -2.17 69.03 29.86
CA PHE A 580 -2.36 67.58 30.09
C PHE A 580 -3.08 66.89 28.93
N VAL A 581 -4.13 67.52 28.38
CA VAL A 581 -4.90 66.99 27.24
C VAL A 581 -4.19 67.27 25.90
N GLN A 582 -3.00 67.87 25.91
CA GLN A 582 -2.23 68.26 24.73
C GLN A 582 -2.99 69.23 23.80
N GLN A 583 -3.92 70.01 24.36
CA GLN A 583 -4.78 70.98 23.67
C GLN A 583 -4.59 72.41 24.21
N GLY A 584 -3.41 72.75 24.72
CA GLY A 584 -3.13 74.09 25.27
C GLY A 584 -3.09 75.18 24.20
N GLU A 585 -3.76 76.32 24.46
CA GLU A 585 -3.61 77.54 23.66
C GLU A 585 -2.15 78.05 23.69
N PHE A 586 -1.71 78.55 22.54
CA PHE A 586 -0.35 79.01 22.24
C PHE A 586 0.02 80.30 23.00
N VAL A 587 0.18 80.25 24.34
CA VAL A 587 0.82 81.35 25.09
C VAL A 587 2.33 81.24 24.94
N ARG A 588 2.82 81.86 23.86
CA ARG A 588 4.19 81.95 23.39
C ARG A 588 5.21 82.34 24.50
N GLU A 589 6.16 81.42 24.74
CA GLU A 589 7.61 81.66 24.92
C GLU A 589 8.09 82.93 25.67
N ARG A 590 7.70 83.16 26.93
CA ARG A 590 8.38 84.19 27.77
C ARG A 590 9.13 83.68 28.99
N MET A 591 8.85 82.48 29.50
CA MET A 591 9.61 81.89 30.61
C MET A 591 10.89 81.16 30.14
N ILE A 592 10.79 80.39 29.04
CA ILE A 592 11.94 79.68 28.43
C ILE A 592 12.92 80.66 27.77
N CYS A 593 12.42 81.78 27.24
CA CYS A 593 13.26 82.86 26.74
C CYS A 593 14.03 83.60 27.84
N PHE A 594 13.56 83.63 29.09
CA PHE A 594 14.32 84.26 30.18
C PHE A 594 15.55 83.42 30.55
N VAL A 595 15.37 82.10 30.68
CA VAL A 595 16.47 81.15 30.95
C VAL A 595 17.48 81.11 29.80
N LEU A 596 17.01 81.07 28.54
CA LEU A 596 17.90 81.05 27.37
C LEU A 596 18.53 82.42 27.02
N LYS A 597 17.96 83.54 27.50
CA LYS A 597 18.52 84.89 27.33
C LYS A 597 19.59 85.19 28.38
N GLU A 598 19.44 84.71 29.61
CA GLU A 598 20.47 84.79 30.65
C GLU A 598 21.70 83.94 30.28
N GLU A 599 21.48 82.73 29.74
CA GLU A 599 22.57 81.84 29.29
C GLU A 599 23.34 82.43 28.10
N ARG A 600 22.65 83.12 27.16
CA ARG A 600 23.29 83.84 26.05
C ARG A 600 24.02 85.11 26.49
N ARG A 601 23.54 85.84 27.50
CA ARG A 601 24.24 87.00 28.10
C ARG A 601 25.56 86.56 28.73
N LEU A 602 25.54 85.52 29.57
CA LEU A 602 26.73 84.93 30.20
C LEU A 602 27.75 84.41 29.17
N LYS A 603 27.30 83.79 28.07
CA LYS A 603 28.19 83.37 26.97
C LYS A 603 28.77 84.54 26.16
N SER A 604 28.08 85.68 26.06
CA SER A 604 28.55 86.86 25.32
C SER A 604 29.55 87.73 26.11
N GLU A 605 29.44 87.75 27.43
CA GLU A 605 30.36 88.46 28.33
C GLU A 605 31.70 87.70 28.40
N LYS A 606 31.63 86.37 28.55
CA LYS A 606 32.81 85.49 28.50
C LYS A 606 33.54 85.50 27.15
N ARG A 607 32.85 85.83 26.05
CA ARG A 607 33.46 85.92 24.70
C ARG A 607 34.17 87.27 24.47
N ARG A 608 33.67 88.37 25.04
CA ARG A 608 34.35 89.69 25.02
C ARG A 608 35.62 89.71 25.88
N ASP A 609 35.63 89.00 27.00
CA ASP A 609 36.84 88.91 27.85
C ASP A 609 37.96 88.08 27.18
N ILE A 610 37.61 87.13 26.32
CA ILE A 610 38.56 86.30 25.55
C ILE A 610 39.12 87.06 24.33
N GLU A 611 38.35 87.98 23.74
CA GLU A 611 38.77 88.75 22.56
C GLU A 611 39.68 89.94 22.93
N ASN A 612 39.55 90.50 24.14
CA ASN A 612 40.47 91.51 24.67
C ASN A 612 41.80 90.95 25.22
N SER A 613 42.00 89.64 25.21
CA SER A 613 43.16 88.99 25.86
C SER A 613 44.06 88.18 24.90
N ARG A 614 43.98 88.41 23.58
CA ARG A 614 45.00 87.93 22.64
C ARG A 614 45.60 89.05 21.77
N PRO A 615 46.92 89.29 21.88
CA PRO A 615 47.61 90.40 21.22
C PRO A 615 47.79 90.20 19.72
N GLU A 616 47.64 91.31 18.98
CA GLU A 616 47.85 91.45 17.54
C GLU A 616 49.26 91.01 17.12
N ARG A 617 49.35 90.16 16.10
CA ARG A 617 50.59 89.94 15.36
C ARG A 617 50.30 89.51 13.93
#